data_AF-A0A3M1E2S7-F1
#
_entry.id   AF-A0A3M1E2S7-F1
#
_cell.length_a   1.000
_cell.length_b   1.000
_cell.length_c   1.000
_cell.angle_alpha   90.00
_cell.angle_beta   90.00
_cell.angle_gamma   90.00
#
_symmetry.space_group_name_H-M   'P 1'
#
loop_
_entity.id
_entity.type
_entity.pdbx_description
1 polymer ?
#
loop_
_entity_poly.entity_id
_entity_poly.type
_entity_poly.pdbx_seq_one_letter_code
_entity_poly.pdbx_strand_id
1 'polypeptide(L)'
;MAVTAVDSEPITQTSPGRRFLVGANVAVTTVLAAAVVVVAQVLAFNMPLRWDMTSSGVNSLSEGTEHLLRSLDRNVRITSLYFETDREEPDQARYRRAVKDLLDLFEATNRARISTAWVNPLKHHEAYQKLKIRLAEKPVFKKELEPYQQAFQTFHDELYGKITSTLQGDVEQIQTLAASPIGGGAGMQVLGPVQQLLRRRLKEVEATRERVEALTTSATPQYAAAIGDLRTLYRDVSDVLKKIGQYAQEQAAAPGLSEEEAAFLRDAGHRYSELVSDVEAQLTKLQELTTPKIDDLLAQLAPTANAILVETDEDARVVDFSSVWPPLDETMTRAGFKNRAFKGEEKLTAAILRVTHKEQTAVVFVRYGGNPLFVGGFLPGQPPAPYADMKLQLEDANFVDREWDVQSGDTPPKIDPAP
;
A
#
# COMPACT_ATOMS: atom_id res chain seq x y z
N MET A 1 5.42 33.43 107.43
CA MET A 1 5.65 34.53 106.48
C MET A 1 4.47 34.51 105.51
N ALA A 2 3.43 35.30 105.77
CA ALA A 2 3.21 36.66 105.26
C ALA A 2 3.01 36.65 103.72
N VAL A 3 1.76 36.55 103.26
CA VAL A 3 0.88 37.64 102.75
C VAL A 3 1.43 38.31 101.49
N THR A 4 0.76 38.10 100.34
CA THR A 4 0.03 39.15 99.59
C THR A 4 -0.77 38.53 98.46
N ALA A 5 -2.09 38.69 98.54
CA ALA A 5 -3.00 38.57 97.41
C ALA A 5 -2.85 39.82 96.52
N VAL A 6 -2.90 39.63 95.20
CA VAL A 6 -3.16 40.68 94.21
C VAL A 6 -4.33 40.23 93.35
N ASP A 7 -5.46 40.86 93.62
CA ASP A 7 -6.61 40.99 92.73
C ASP A 7 -6.24 41.92 91.57
N SER A 8 -6.63 41.56 90.33
CA SER A 8 -7.17 42.51 89.34
C SER A 8 -7.53 41.83 88.00
N GLU A 9 -8.85 41.71 87.81
CA GLU A 9 -9.64 41.92 86.58
C GLU A 9 -9.63 40.93 85.39
N PRO A 10 -10.81 40.33 85.08
CA PRO A 10 -11.09 39.64 83.83
C PRO A 10 -11.87 40.57 82.88
N ILE A 11 -11.22 41.17 81.87
CA ILE A 11 -11.95 41.78 80.75
C ILE A 11 -11.17 41.57 79.44
N THR A 12 -11.58 40.58 78.66
CA THR A 12 -11.49 40.65 77.19
C THR A 12 -12.86 40.36 76.62
N GLN A 13 -13.67 41.42 76.56
CA GLN A 13 -14.90 41.48 75.78
C GLN A 13 -14.57 41.08 74.33
N THR A 14 -14.92 39.86 73.95
CA THR A 14 -14.96 39.49 72.53
C THR A 14 -16.24 40.08 71.95
N SER A 15 -16.11 41.24 71.30
CA SER A 15 -17.25 41.92 70.69
C SER A 15 -17.94 41.01 69.66
N PRO A 16 -19.26 40.75 69.78
CA PRO A 16 -20.01 39.88 68.86
C PRO A 16 -19.97 40.36 67.40
N GLY A 17 -19.74 41.67 67.18
CA GLY A 17 -19.67 42.27 65.85
C GLY A 17 -18.46 41.85 65.01
N ARG A 18 -17.33 41.47 65.64
CA ARG A 18 -16.14 41.00 64.89
C ARG A 18 -16.31 39.60 64.32
N ARG A 19 -17.10 38.73 64.96
CA ARG A 19 -17.36 37.36 64.46
C ARG A 19 -18.23 37.36 63.20
N PHE A 20 -19.15 38.32 63.07
CA PHE A 20 -20.00 38.46 61.89
C PHE A 20 -19.22 39.02 60.68
N LEU A 21 -18.32 39.99 60.91
CA LEU A 21 -17.43 40.52 59.87
C LEU A 21 -16.42 39.48 59.37
N VAL A 22 -15.94 38.60 60.24
CA VAL A 22 -15.05 37.49 59.84
C VAL A 22 -15.83 36.42 59.07
N GLY A 23 -17.07 36.09 59.46
CA GLY A 23 -17.91 35.11 58.75
C GLY A 23 -18.32 35.53 57.34
N ALA A 24 -18.60 36.83 57.12
CA ALA A 24 -18.97 37.36 55.80
C ALA A 24 -17.80 37.28 54.79
N ASN A 25 -16.57 37.57 55.24
CA ASN A 25 -15.39 37.42 54.38
C ASN A 25 -15.17 35.96 53.96
N VAL A 26 -15.36 35.01 54.88
CA VAL A 26 -15.23 33.59 54.56
C VAL A 26 -16.25 33.19 53.48
N ALA A 27 -17.53 33.57 53.64
CA ALA A 27 -18.57 33.25 52.65
C ALA A 27 -18.25 33.83 51.25
N VAL A 28 -17.80 35.10 51.18
CA VAL A 28 -17.40 35.73 49.91
C VAL A 28 -16.20 34.99 49.29
N THR A 29 -15.18 34.64 50.08
CA THR A 29 -14.02 33.88 49.56
C THR A 29 -14.41 32.48 49.08
N THR A 30 -15.33 31.78 49.75
CA THR A 30 -15.81 30.46 49.32
C THR A 30 -16.57 30.54 48.00
N VAL A 31 -17.45 31.53 47.82
CA VAL A 31 -18.17 31.73 46.56
C VAL A 31 -17.20 32.09 45.44
N LEU A 32 -16.20 32.93 45.70
CA LEU A 32 -15.20 33.30 44.70
C LEU A 32 -14.34 32.09 44.29
N ALA A 33 -13.91 31.28 45.26
CA ALA A 33 -13.18 30.04 44.99
C ALA A 33 -14.02 29.05 44.16
N ALA A 34 -15.31 28.88 44.50
CA ALA A 34 -16.22 28.05 43.73
C ALA A 34 -16.41 28.58 42.29
N ALA A 35 -16.54 29.90 42.12
CA ALA A 35 -16.65 30.52 40.81
C ALA A 35 -15.38 30.31 39.96
N VAL A 36 -14.18 30.42 40.55
CA VAL A 36 -12.91 30.12 39.86
C VAL A 36 -12.85 28.66 39.43
N VAL A 37 -13.28 27.71 40.27
CA VAL A 37 -13.34 26.29 39.90
C VAL A 37 -14.32 26.05 38.76
N VAL A 38 -15.50 26.68 38.76
CA VAL A 38 -16.47 26.57 37.66
C VAL A 38 -15.90 27.16 36.37
N VAL A 39 -15.28 28.33 36.41
CA VAL A 39 -14.64 28.95 35.24
C VAL A 39 -13.49 28.07 34.73
N ALA A 40 -12.63 27.56 35.60
CA ALA A 40 -11.57 26.64 35.24
C ALA A 40 -12.11 25.34 34.61
N GLN A 41 -13.22 24.80 35.14
CA GLN A 41 -13.89 23.63 34.57
C GLN A 41 -14.47 23.93 33.19
N VAL A 42 -15.14 25.08 33.01
CA VAL A 42 -15.70 25.50 31.71
C VAL A 42 -14.58 25.73 30.69
N LEU A 43 -13.48 26.37 31.09
CA LEU A 43 -12.31 26.55 30.24
C LEU A 43 -11.65 25.21 29.89
N ALA A 44 -11.48 24.31 30.86
CA ALA A 44 -10.93 22.98 30.63
C ALA A 44 -11.82 22.12 29.72
N PHE A 45 -13.15 22.33 29.76
CA PHE A 45 -14.10 21.59 28.94
C PHE A 45 -14.23 22.17 27.52
N ASN A 46 -14.16 23.49 27.37
CA ASN A 46 -14.36 24.18 26.09
C ASN A 46 -13.05 24.47 25.34
N MET A 47 -11.93 24.61 26.04
CA MET A 47 -10.61 24.80 25.45
C MET A 47 -9.81 23.51 25.64
N PRO A 48 -9.66 22.67 24.60
CA PRO A 48 -8.79 21.50 24.63
C PRO A 48 -7.30 21.91 24.57
N LEU A 49 -6.90 22.92 25.35
CA LEU A 49 -5.52 23.35 25.47
C LEU A 49 -4.80 22.37 26.42
N ARG A 50 -4.23 21.31 25.86
CA ARG A 50 -3.28 20.46 26.59
C ARG A 50 -1.91 21.13 26.49
N TRP A 51 -1.52 21.90 27.49
CA TRP A 51 -0.15 22.33 27.61
C TRP A 51 0.70 21.15 28.06
N ASP A 52 1.55 20.66 27.14
CA ASP A 52 2.59 19.69 27.49
C ASP A 52 3.63 20.39 28.36
N MET A 53 3.60 20.11 29.66
CA MET A 53 4.58 20.63 30.62
C MET A 53 5.81 19.71 30.74
N THR A 54 5.89 18.63 29.96
CA THR A 54 7.08 17.78 29.95
C THR A 54 8.22 18.49 29.24
N SER A 55 9.41 18.52 29.84
CA SER A 55 10.61 19.14 29.25
C SER A 55 11.05 18.47 27.94
N SER A 56 10.54 17.27 27.67
CA SER A 56 10.84 16.49 26.47
C SER A 56 9.83 16.67 25.34
N GLY A 57 8.72 17.41 25.55
CA GLY A 57 7.70 17.64 24.52
C GLY A 57 7.06 16.35 23.99
N VAL A 58 7.07 15.26 24.76
CA VAL A 58 6.68 13.92 24.29
C VAL A 58 5.20 13.79 23.96
N ASN A 59 4.39 14.79 24.34
CA ASN A 59 2.96 14.88 24.04
C ASN A 59 2.62 16.08 23.14
N SER A 60 3.62 16.65 22.45
CA SER A 60 3.44 17.72 21.48
C SER A 60 3.99 17.31 20.11
N LEU A 61 3.41 17.87 19.05
CA LEU A 61 3.97 17.74 17.71
C LEU A 61 5.14 18.71 17.55
N SER A 62 6.12 18.38 16.71
CA SER A 62 7.13 19.34 16.29
C SER A 62 6.49 20.53 15.57
N GLU A 63 7.15 21.68 15.65
CA GLU A 63 6.68 22.92 15.01
C GLU A 63 6.46 22.75 13.50
N GLY A 64 7.34 21.98 12.83
CA GLY A 64 7.21 21.68 11.40
C GLY A 64 5.97 20.84 11.08
N THR A 65 5.71 19.79 11.87
CA THR A 65 4.48 19.01 11.74
C THR A 65 3.26 19.87 12.00
N GLU A 66 3.23 20.64 13.09
CA GLU A 66 2.09 21.51 13.40
C GLU A 66 1.81 22.52 12.27
N HIS A 67 2.86 23.15 11.74
CA HIS A 67 2.74 24.08 10.63
C HIS A 67 2.15 23.40 9.38
N LEU A 68 2.67 22.22 9.01
CA LEU A 68 2.15 21.43 7.89
C LEU A 68 0.67 21.09 8.10
N LEU A 69 0.31 20.56 9.27
CA LEU A 69 -1.06 20.15 9.55
C LEU A 69 -2.04 21.33 9.50
N ARG A 70 -1.62 22.52 9.96
CA ARG A 70 -2.44 23.75 9.91
C ARG A 70 -2.55 24.33 8.51
N SER A 71 -1.56 24.15 7.65
CA SER A 71 -1.53 24.67 6.28
C SER A 71 -2.22 23.76 5.25
N LEU A 72 -2.71 22.58 5.66
CA LEU A 72 -3.44 21.66 4.79
C LEU A 72 -4.63 22.33 4.09
N ASP A 73 -4.59 22.34 2.75
CA ASP A 73 -5.67 22.80 1.87
C ASP A 73 -6.69 21.70 1.55
N ARG A 74 -6.32 20.44 1.80
CA ARG A 74 -7.08 19.23 1.49
C ARG A 74 -7.41 18.42 2.74
N ASN A 75 -8.44 17.59 2.63
CA ASN A 75 -8.79 16.67 3.70
C ASN A 75 -7.85 15.45 3.69
N VAL A 76 -7.38 15.08 4.87
CA VAL A 76 -6.50 13.96 5.12
C VAL A 76 -7.19 13.02 6.11
N ARG A 77 -7.24 11.73 5.76
CA ARG A 77 -7.71 10.67 6.64
C ARG A 77 -6.55 9.76 7.00
N ILE A 78 -6.39 9.50 8.30
CA ILE A 78 -5.37 8.61 8.82
C ILE A 78 -6.05 7.43 9.51
N THR A 79 -5.89 6.23 8.96
CA THR A 79 -6.49 5.00 9.51
C THR A 79 -5.40 4.09 10.06
N SER A 80 -5.40 3.88 11.37
CA SER A 80 -4.57 2.85 12.00
C SER A 80 -5.19 1.47 11.78
N LEU A 81 -4.37 0.54 11.27
CA LEU A 81 -4.72 -0.87 11.06
C LEU A 81 -3.96 -1.79 12.02
N TYR A 82 -3.58 -1.26 13.19
CA TYR A 82 -2.98 -2.06 14.24
C TYR A 82 -3.99 -3.09 14.73
N PHE A 83 -3.64 -4.36 14.58
CA PHE A 83 -4.52 -5.43 15.02
C PHE A 83 -4.42 -5.62 16.53
N GLU A 84 -5.48 -6.19 17.08
CA GLU A 84 -5.57 -6.59 18.48
C GLU A 84 -6.11 -8.01 18.52
N THR A 85 -5.48 -8.86 19.33
CA THR A 85 -5.89 -10.24 19.58
C THR A 85 -6.14 -10.44 21.07
N ASP A 86 -6.85 -11.50 21.45
CA ASP A 86 -7.13 -11.79 22.86
C ASP A 86 -5.89 -12.28 23.63
N ARG A 87 -4.79 -12.57 22.93
CA ARG A 87 -3.52 -13.07 23.50
C ARG A 87 -2.39 -12.06 23.35
N GLU A 88 -2.72 -10.80 23.60
CA GLU A 88 -1.79 -9.72 23.36
C GLU A 88 -0.72 -9.60 24.46
N GLU A 89 0.54 -9.43 24.04
CA GLU A 89 1.62 -9.08 24.95
C GLU A 89 1.55 -7.59 25.36
N PRO A 90 1.92 -7.22 26.60
CA PRO A 90 1.87 -5.84 27.07
C PRO A 90 2.56 -4.81 26.18
N ASP A 91 3.61 -5.23 25.46
CA ASP A 91 4.38 -4.37 24.56
C ASP A 91 3.56 -3.95 23.32
N GLN A 92 2.68 -4.82 22.79
CA GLN A 92 1.82 -4.47 21.64
C GLN A 92 0.80 -3.38 22.02
N ALA A 93 0.25 -3.45 23.23
CA ALA A 93 -0.73 -2.49 23.71
C ALA A 93 -0.10 -1.10 23.88
N ARG A 94 1.19 -1.06 24.26
CA ARG A 94 1.97 0.18 24.34
C ARG A 94 2.09 0.86 22.98
N TYR A 95 2.34 0.12 21.90
CA TYR A 95 2.45 0.73 20.56
C TYR A 95 1.13 1.26 20.07
N ARG A 96 0.05 0.50 20.26
CA ARG A 96 -1.28 0.99 19.91
C ARG A 96 -1.58 2.27 20.67
N ARG A 97 -1.28 2.34 21.96
CA ARG A 97 -1.45 3.57 22.74
C ARG A 97 -0.62 4.72 22.17
N ALA A 98 0.67 4.51 21.90
CA ALA A 98 1.54 5.56 21.34
C ALA A 98 1.06 6.08 19.98
N VAL A 99 0.65 5.19 19.07
CA VAL A 99 0.06 5.58 17.78
C VAL A 99 -1.27 6.29 18.00
N LYS A 100 -2.11 5.83 18.94
CA LYS A 100 -3.40 6.46 19.22
C LYS A 100 -3.20 7.89 19.73
N ASP A 101 -2.31 8.07 20.69
CA ASP A 101 -2.02 9.37 21.27
C ASP A 101 -1.48 10.33 20.21
N LEU A 102 -0.61 9.85 19.31
CA LEU A 102 -0.12 10.62 18.16
C LEU A 102 -1.24 11.02 17.20
N LEU A 103 -2.13 10.09 16.84
CA LEU A 103 -3.26 10.38 15.96
C LEU A 103 -4.24 11.37 16.59
N ASP A 104 -4.52 11.24 17.89
CA ASP A 104 -5.34 12.19 18.64
C ASP A 104 -4.73 13.61 18.59
N LEU A 105 -3.40 13.74 18.64
CA LEU A 105 -2.70 15.03 18.48
C LEU A 105 -2.82 15.60 17.06
N PHE A 106 -2.67 14.76 16.02
CA PHE A 106 -2.83 15.17 14.63
C PHE A 106 -4.24 15.72 14.38
N GLU A 107 -5.27 14.97 14.80
CA GLU A 107 -6.66 15.39 14.67
C GLU A 107 -6.96 16.65 15.48
N ALA A 108 -6.47 16.75 16.71
CA ALA A 108 -6.66 17.94 17.55
C ALA A 108 -6.05 19.20 16.94
N THR A 109 -4.94 19.08 16.20
CA THR A 109 -4.23 20.21 15.59
C THR A 109 -5.03 20.84 14.44
N ASN A 110 -5.72 20.03 13.62
CA ASN A 110 -6.58 20.53 12.54
C ASN A 110 -7.81 19.63 12.29
N ARG A 111 -8.80 19.72 13.18
CA ARG A 111 -10.05 18.93 13.11
C ARG A 111 -10.88 19.15 11.85
N ALA A 112 -10.68 20.27 11.15
CA ALA A 112 -11.43 20.58 9.93
C ALA A 112 -10.90 19.80 8.71
N ARG A 113 -9.61 19.45 8.72
CA ARG A 113 -8.93 18.79 7.59
C ARG A 113 -8.46 17.38 7.90
N ILE A 114 -8.20 17.07 9.16
CA ILE A 114 -7.64 15.78 9.57
C ILE A 114 -8.71 14.98 10.28
N SER A 115 -8.90 13.74 9.84
CA SER A 115 -9.75 12.77 10.52
C SER A 115 -8.95 11.50 10.80
N THR A 116 -9.09 10.95 12.00
CA THR A 116 -8.43 9.68 12.34
C THR A 116 -9.44 8.57 12.52
N ALA A 117 -9.02 7.34 12.23
CA ALA A 117 -9.84 6.15 12.39
C ALA A 117 -9.01 4.97 12.88
N TRP A 118 -9.67 4.07 13.59
CA TRP A 118 -9.08 2.86 14.13
C TRP A 118 -9.85 1.66 13.63
N VAL A 119 -9.20 0.83 12.81
CA VAL A 119 -9.83 -0.34 12.21
C VAL A 119 -8.96 -1.54 12.54
N ASN A 120 -9.42 -2.42 13.42
CA ASN A 120 -8.78 -3.71 13.61
C ASN A 120 -9.18 -4.63 12.45
N PRO A 121 -8.28 -4.99 11.54
CA PRO A 121 -8.64 -5.78 10.34
C PRO A 121 -9.09 -7.22 10.68
N LEU A 122 -8.76 -7.74 11.86
CA LEU A 122 -9.17 -9.07 12.33
C LEU A 122 -10.53 -9.08 13.04
N LYS A 123 -10.95 -7.94 13.60
CA LYS A 123 -12.23 -7.83 14.32
C LYS A 123 -13.30 -7.10 13.50
N HIS A 124 -12.90 -6.10 12.70
CA HIS A 124 -13.78 -5.20 11.95
C HIS A 124 -13.75 -5.48 10.45
N HIS A 125 -14.03 -6.72 10.05
CA HIS A 125 -13.95 -7.19 8.66
C HIS A 125 -14.70 -6.28 7.67
N GLU A 126 -15.94 -5.88 7.98
CA GLU A 126 -16.74 -5.03 7.09
C GLU A 126 -16.10 -3.65 6.88
N ALA A 127 -15.61 -3.02 7.95
CA ALA A 127 -14.95 -1.71 7.87
C ALA A 127 -13.65 -1.80 7.05
N TYR A 128 -12.90 -2.88 7.22
CA TYR A 128 -11.68 -3.15 6.46
C TYR A 128 -11.98 -3.40 4.96
N GLN A 129 -13.05 -4.12 4.62
CA GLN A 129 -13.47 -4.28 3.23
C GLN A 129 -13.92 -2.96 2.59
N LYS A 130 -14.73 -2.15 3.31
CA LYS A 130 -15.12 -0.81 2.85
C LYS A 130 -13.90 0.09 2.59
N LEU A 131 -12.87 -0.02 3.42
CA LEU A 131 -11.61 0.70 3.23
C LEU A 131 -10.92 0.27 1.93
N LYS A 132 -10.86 -1.03 1.62
CA LYS A 132 -10.24 -1.52 0.36
C LYS A 132 -11.00 -1.06 -0.88
N ILE A 133 -12.33 -1.13 -0.85
CA ILE A 133 -13.18 -0.64 -1.94
C ILE A 133 -12.96 0.86 -2.15
N ARG A 134 -12.97 1.65 -1.07
CA ARG A 134 -12.71 3.10 -1.12
C ARG A 134 -11.34 3.41 -1.74
N LEU A 135 -10.31 2.62 -1.41
CA LEU A 135 -8.99 2.80 -1.99
C LEU A 135 -9.01 2.53 -3.49
N ALA A 136 -9.58 1.41 -3.93
CA ALA A 136 -9.70 1.09 -5.36
C ALA A 136 -10.49 2.15 -6.15
N GLU A 137 -11.38 2.90 -5.49
CA GLU A 137 -12.18 3.95 -6.13
C GLU A 137 -11.45 5.27 -6.36
N LYS A 138 -10.25 5.46 -5.78
CA LYS A 138 -9.53 6.74 -5.88
C LYS A 138 -9.07 7.05 -7.31
N PRO A 139 -9.10 8.33 -7.74
CA PRO A 139 -8.75 8.73 -9.10
C PRO A 139 -7.35 8.29 -9.55
N VAL A 140 -6.34 8.38 -8.69
CA VAL A 140 -4.96 8.02 -9.04
C VAL A 140 -4.86 6.55 -9.44
N PHE A 141 -5.52 5.66 -8.69
CA PHE A 141 -5.49 4.22 -8.96
C PHE A 141 -6.38 3.86 -10.14
N LYS A 142 -7.56 4.48 -10.28
CA LYS A 142 -8.41 4.26 -11.48
C LYS A 142 -7.67 4.57 -12.77
N LYS A 143 -6.97 5.70 -12.83
CA LYS A 143 -6.18 6.09 -13.99
C LYS A 143 -5.03 5.12 -14.27
N GLU A 144 -4.33 4.70 -13.22
CA GLU A 144 -3.25 3.72 -13.34
C GLU A 144 -3.75 2.36 -13.84
N LEU A 145 -4.99 1.98 -13.52
CA LEU A 145 -5.59 0.71 -13.88
C LEU A 145 -6.15 0.66 -15.33
N GLU A 146 -6.29 1.79 -16.02
CA GLU A 146 -6.77 1.86 -17.41
C GLU A 146 -6.07 0.86 -18.36
N PRO A 147 -4.72 0.81 -18.45
CA PRO A 147 -4.05 -0.15 -19.33
C PRO A 147 -4.30 -1.62 -18.96
N TYR A 148 -4.53 -1.92 -17.67
CA TYR A 148 -4.86 -3.27 -17.20
C TYR A 148 -6.28 -3.65 -17.62
N GLN A 149 -7.23 -2.73 -17.45
CA GLN A 149 -8.62 -2.91 -17.88
C GLN A 149 -8.72 -3.10 -19.39
N GLN A 150 -7.96 -2.31 -20.17
CA GLN A 150 -7.89 -2.47 -21.62
C GLN A 150 -7.33 -3.84 -22.01
N ALA A 151 -6.30 -4.32 -21.31
CA ALA A 151 -5.73 -5.64 -21.57
C ALA A 151 -6.74 -6.78 -21.29
N PHE A 152 -7.54 -6.66 -20.23
CA PHE A 152 -8.59 -7.64 -19.92
C PHE A 152 -9.75 -7.59 -20.92
N GLN A 153 -10.16 -6.39 -21.35
CA GLN A 153 -11.17 -6.22 -22.40
C GLN A 153 -10.68 -6.84 -23.72
N THR A 154 -9.45 -6.54 -24.12
CA THR A 154 -8.84 -7.14 -25.33
C THR A 154 -8.82 -8.66 -25.25
N PHE A 155 -8.48 -9.21 -24.08
CA PHE A 155 -8.56 -10.65 -23.86
C PHE A 155 -9.99 -11.19 -24.02
N HIS A 156 -10.97 -10.57 -23.37
CA HIS A 156 -12.35 -11.05 -23.34
C HIS A 156 -13.06 -10.90 -24.70
N ASP A 157 -12.97 -9.72 -25.29
CA ASP A 157 -13.76 -9.32 -26.45
C ASP A 157 -13.14 -9.76 -27.78
N GLU A 158 -11.80 -9.82 -27.85
CA GLU A 158 -11.08 -10.11 -29.10
C GLU A 158 -10.42 -11.49 -29.07
N LEU A 159 -9.51 -11.73 -28.12
CA LEU A 159 -8.64 -12.90 -28.18
C LEU A 159 -9.29 -14.19 -27.70
N TYR A 160 -10.12 -14.15 -26.66
CA TYR A 160 -10.75 -15.35 -26.12
C TYR A 160 -11.61 -16.06 -27.17
N GLY A 161 -12.47 -15.30 -27.87
CA GLY A 161 -13.27 -15.81 -28.97
C GLY A 161 -12.40 -16.38 -30.10
N LYS A 162 -11.38 -15.63 -30.54
CA LYS A 162 -10.48 -16.06 -31.62
C LYS A 162 -9.68 -17.31 -31.28
N ILE A 163 -9.15 -17.41 -30.06
CA ILE A 163 -8.42 -18.60 -29.57
C ILE A 163 -9.37 -19.79 -29.56
N THR A 164 -10.51 -19.67 -28.87
CA THR A 164 -11.43 -20.80 -28.70
C THR A 164 -12.02 -21.28 -30.02
N SER A 165 -12.44 -20.38 -30.92
CA SER A 165 -12.97 -20.76 -32.22
C SER A 165 -11.93 -21.45 -33.11
N THR A 166 -10.69 -20.98 -33.10
CA THR A 166 -9.60 -21.58 -33.89
C THR A 166 -9.26 -22.99 -33.39
N LEU A 167 -9.07 -23.15 -32.08
CA LEU A 167 -8.73 -24.45 -31.50
C LEU A 167 -9.89 -25.45 -31.65
N GLN A 168 -11.13 -25.00 -31.43
CA GLN A 168 -12.32 -25.85 -31.54
C GLN A 168 -12.56 -26.28 -33.00
N GLY A 169 -12.41 -25.37 -33.96
CA GLY A 169 -12.54 -25.68 -35.39
C GLY A 169 -11.58 -26.78 -35.84
N ASP A 170 -10.31 -26.69 -35.44
CA ASP A 170 -9.31 -27.72 -35.75
C ASP A 170 -9.62 -29.06 -35.03
N VAL A 171 -10.12 -29.02 -33.79
CA VAL A 171 -10.54 -30.22 -33.05
C VAL A 171 -11.71 -30.93 -33.74
N GLU A 172 -12.67 -30.19 -34.31
CA GLU A 172 -13.80 -30.72 -35.07
C GLU A 172 -13.39 -31.24 -36.45
N GLN A 173 -12.49 -30.53 -37.13
CA GLN A 173 -11.95 -30.97 -38.41
C GLN A 173 -11.16 -32.29 -38.26
N ILE A 174 -10.33 -32.41 -37.21
CA ILE A 174 -9.64 -33.67 -36.90
C ILE A 174 -10.63 -34.82 -36.63
N GLN A 175 -11.74 -34.56 -35.93
CA GLN A 175 -12.76 -35.60 -35.70
C GLN A 175 -13.40 -36.06 -37.01
N THR A 176 -13.67 -35.11 -37.91
CA THR A 176 -14.27 -35.40 -39.22
C THR A 176 -13.32 -36.24 -40.07
N LEU A 177 -12.04 -35.86 -40.13
CA LEU A 177 -11.00 -36.62 -40.85
C LEU A 177 -10.84 -38.03 -40.25
N ALA A 178 -10.80 -38.16 -38.92
CA ALA A 178 -10.66 -39.43 -38.23
C ALA A 178 -11.88 -40.36 -38.36
N ALA A 179 -13.07 -39.83 -38.66
CA ALA A 179 -14.28 -40.60 -38.89
C ALA A 179 -14.39 -41.13 -40.34
N SER A 180 -13.53 -40.67 -41.25
CA SER A 180 -13.56 -41.10 -42.65
C SER A 180 -13.17 -42.58 -42.78
N PRO A 181 -14.01 -43.43 -43.42
CA PRO A 181 -13.70 -44.86 -43.63
C PRO A 181 -12.44 -45.09 -44.47
N ILE A 182 -11.99 -44.06 -45.18
CA ILE A 182 -10.85 -44.08 -46.10
C ILE A 182 -9.53 -43.82 -45.33
N GLY A 183 -9.61 -43.23 -44.14
CA GLY A 183 -8.45 -42.99 -43.28
C GLY A 183 -7.95 -44.30 -42.66
N GLY A 184 -6.81 -44.80 -43.13
CA GLY A 184 -6.11 -45.90 -42.47
C GLY A 184 -5.70 -45.51 -41.04
N GLY A 185 -5.38 -46.49 -40.20
CA GLY A 185 -4.97 -46.25 -38.79
C GLY A 185 -3.78 -45.30 -38.60
N ALA A 186 -3.03 -44.99 -39.66
CA ALA A 186 -1.95 -44.00 -39.67
C ALA A 186 -2.44 -42.56 -39.37
N GLY A 187 -3.60 -42.16 -39.91
CA GLY A 187 -4.17 -40.82 -39.67
C GLY A 187 -4.44 -40.54 -38.20
N MET A 188 -5.04 -41.52 -37.50
CA MET A 188 -5.32 -41.41 -36.07
C MET A 188 -4.04 -41.37 -35.21
N GLN A 189 -2.96 -42.03 -35.64
CA GLN A 189 -1.67 -41.97 -34.94
C GLN A 189 -1.01 -40.59 -35.03
N VAL A 190 -1.19 -39.89 -36.14
CA VAL A 190 -0.63 -38.55 -36.37
C VAL A 190 -1.53 -37.45 -35.80
N LEU A 191 -2.84 -37.52 -36.04
CA LEU A 191 -3.79 -36.47 -35.64
C LEU A 191 -4.23 -36.56 -34.17
N GLY A 192 -4.18 -37.75 -33.57
CA GLY A 192 -4.57 -37.97 -32.17
C GLY A 192 -3.80 -37.09 -31.17
N PRO A 193 -2.46 -37.05 -31.20
CA PRO A 193 -1.66 -36.18 -30.34
C PRO A 193 -2.01 -34.69 -30.50
N VAL A 194 -2.22 -34.22 -31.74
CA VAL A 194 -2.61 -32.83 -32.02
C VAL A 194 -3.96 -32.52 -31.38
N GLN A 195 -4.97 -33.36 -31.61
CA GLN A 195 -6.29 -33.20 -31.02
C GLN A 195 -6.25 -33.14 -29.49
N GLN A 196 -5.47 -34.02 -28.86
CA GLN A 196 -5.34 -34.05 -27.40
C GLN A 196 -4.71 -32.76 -26.88
N LEU A 197 -3.68 -32.24 -27.54
CA LEU A 197 -3.03 -30.97 -27.18
C LEU A 197 -4.01 -29.79 -27.31
N LEU A 198 -4.73 -29.69 -28.42
CA LEU A 198 -5.72 -28.63 -28.66
C LEU A 198 -6.85 -28.66 -27.61
N ARG A 199 -7.41 -29.85 -27.31
CA ARG A 199 -8.44 -30.02 -26.28
C ARG A 199 -7.93 -29.65 -24.88
N ARG A 200 -6.68 -29.99 -24.56
CA ARG A 200 -6.08 -29.58 -23.28
C ARG A 200 -5.97 -28.05 -23.21
N ARG A 201 -5.51 -27.40 -24.29
CA ARG A 201 -5.40 -25.94 -24.35
C ARG A 201 -6.75 -25.22 -24.26
N LEU A 202 -7.80 -25.74 -24.90
CA LEU A 202 -9.16 -25.19 -24.75
C LEU A 202 -9.59 -25.11 -23.27
N LYS A 203 -9.39 -26.18 -22.50
CA LYS A 203 -9.72 -26.22 -21.06
C LYS A 203 -8.89 -25.21 -20.26
N GLU A 204 -7.62 -25.03 -20.60
CA GLU A 204 -6.74 -24.09 -19.91
C GLU A 204 -7.09 -22.62 -20.23
N VAL A 205 -7.49 -22.33 -21.47
CA VAL A 205 -7.98 -21.00 -21.88
C VAL A 205 -9.23 -20.63 -21.09
N GLU A 206 -10.19 -21.56 -20.99
CA GLU A 206 -11.41 -21.38 -20.21
C GLU A 206 -11.12 -21.20 -18.71
N ALA A 207 -10.32 -22.08 -18.11
CA ALA A 207 -9.93 -21.95 -16.70
C ALA A 207 -9.18 -20.65 -16.41
N THR A 208 -8.35 -20.18 -17.35
CA THR A 208 -7.65 -18.89 -17.21
C THR A 208 -8.62 -17.73 -17.29
N ARG A 209 -9.60 -17.78 -18.20
CA ARG A 209 -10.66 -16.76 -18.28
C ARG A 209 -11.39 -16.64 -16.94
N GLU A 210 -11.84 -17.76 -16.38
CA GLU A 210 -12.55 -17.78 -15.10
C GLU A 210 -11.67 -17.22 -13.96
N ARG A 211 -10.38 -17.58 -13.91
CA ARG A 211 -9.46 -17.02 -12.91
C ARG A 211 -9.26 -15.51 -13.07
N VAL A 212 -9.03 -15.03 -14.29
CA VAL A 212 -8.88 -13.60 -14.57
C VAL A 212 -10.13 -12.83 -14.18
N GLU A 213 -11.32 -13.34 -14.53
CA GLU A 213 -12.60 -12.74 -14.14
C GLU A 213 -12.76 -12.70 -12.61
N ALA A 214 -12.48 -13.81 -11.91
CA ALA A 214 -12.55 -13.87 -10.45
C ALA A 214 -11.55 -12.90 -9.77
N LEU A 215 -10.31 -12.80 -10.28
CA LEU A 215 -9.28 -11.92 -9.74
C LEU A 215 -9.62 -10.44 -9.94
N THR A 216 -10.31 -10.09 -11.03
CA THR A 216 -10.60 -8.69 -11.40
C THR A 216 -11.94 -8.19 -10.87
N THR A 217 -12.90 -9.07 -10.63
CA THR A 217 -14.25 -8.72 -10.13
C THR A 217 -14.41 -8.91 -8.62
N SER A 218 -13.43 -9.52 -7.94
CA SER A 218 -13.48 -9.69 -6.49
C SER A 218 -13.51 -8.35 -5.73
N ALA A 219 -13.93 -8.38 -4.47
CA ALA A 219 -13.93 -7.19 -3.60
C ALA A 219 -12.52 -6.59 -3.40
N THR A 220 -11.47 -7.37 -3.64
CA THR A 220 -10.08 -6.94 -3.59
C THR A 220 -9.38 -7.38 -4.87
N PRO A 221 -9.56 -6.63 -5.96
CA PRO A 221 -9.00 -7.01 -7.25
C PRO A 221 -7.49 -7.25 -7.16
N GLN A 222 -7.01 -8.24 -7.91
CA GLN A 222 -5.59 -8.62 -7.97
C GLN A 222 -5.11 -8.54 -9.42
N TYR A 223 -4.87 -7.31 -9.87
CA TYR A 223 -4.56 -7.00 -11.26
C TYR A 223 -3.25 -7.64 -11.72
N ALA A 224 -2.21 -7.58 -10.89
CA ALA A 224 -0.90 -8.17 -11.21
C ALA A 224 -0.98 -9.70 -11.38
N ALA A 225 -1.75 -10.38 -10.53
CA ALA A 225 -1.97 -11.82 -10.64
C ALA A 225 -2.71 -12.17 -11.94
N ALA A 226 -3.78 -11.42 -12.27
CA ALA A 226 -4.53 -11.61 -13.50
C ALA A 226 -3.68 -11.39 -14.77
N ILE A 227 -2.82 -10.37 -14.78
CA ILE A 227 -1.86 -10.15 -15.87
C ILE A 227 -0.82 -11.28 -15.93
N GLY A 228 -0.36 -11.79 -14.79
CA GLY A 228 0.52 -12.95 -14.72
C GLY A 228 -0.09 -14.21 -15.36
N ASP A 229 -1.36 -14.46 -15.08
CA ASP A 229 -2.14 -15.54 -15.68
C ASP A 229 -2.27 -15.37 -17.20
N LEU A 230 -2.60 -14.15 -17.68
CA LEU A 230 -2.67 -13.86 -19.12
C LEU A 230 -1.33 -13.99 -19.83
N ARG A 231 -0.24 -13.50 -19.24
CA ARG A 231 1.12 -13.65 -19.81
C ARG A 231 1.49 -15.12 -19.97
N THR A 232 1.15 -15.95 -18.98
CA THR A 232 1.40 -17.39 -19.03
C THR A 232 0.57 -18.05 -20.12
N LEU A 233 -0.73 -17.74 -20.18
CA LEU A 233 -1.62 -18.24 -21.22
C LEU A 233 -1.12 -17.88 -22.62
N TYR A 234 -0.79 -16.61 -22.88
CA TYR A 234 -0.37 -16.14 -24.20
C TYR A 234 0.93 -16.81 -24.66
N ARG A 235 1.91 -16.93 -23.76
CA ARG A 235 3.14 -17.68 -24.04
C ARG A 235 2.83 -19.14 -24.39
N ASP A 236 2.03 -19.81 -23.56
CA ASP A 236 1.72 -21.23 -23.73
C ASP A 236 0.91 -21.51 -24.99
N VAL A 237 -0.05 -20.64 -25.34
CA VAL A 237 -0.83 -20.74 -26.58
C VAL A 237 0.07 -20.54 -27.80
N SER A 238 0.88 -19.47 -27.83
CA SER A 238 1.82 -19.23 -28.94
C SER A 238 2.78 -20.41 -29.13
N ASP A 239 3.44 -20.84 -28.05
CA ASP A 239 4.42 -21.92 -28.09
C ASP A 239 3.81 -23.25 -28.56
N VAL A 240 2.62 -23.60 -28.09
CA VAL A 240 1.96 -24.84 -28.49
C VAL A 240 1.51 -24.79 -29.94
N LEU A 241 0.93 -23.68 -30.41
CA LEU A 241 0.49 -23.56 -31.80
C LEU A 241 1.68 -23.61 -32.78
N LYS A 242 2.80 -22.96 -32.45
CA LYS A 242 4.05 -23.06 -33.23
C LYS A 242 4.55 -24.50 -33.30
N LYS A 243 4.59 -25.21 -32.16
CA LYS A 243 5.01 -26.62 -32.08
C LYS A 243 4.07 -27.55 -32.86
N ILE A 244 2.75 -27.32 -32.80
CA ILE A 244 1.78 -28.08 -33.60
C ILE A 244 2.02 -27.82 -35.09
N GLY A 245 2.22 -26.58 -35.51
CA GLY A 245 2.51 -26.25 -36.91
C GLY A 245 3.77 -26.95 -37.43
N GLN A 246 4.85 -26.94 -36.64
CA GLN A 246 6.10 -27.65 -36.97
C GLN A 246 5.89 -29.17 -37.05
N TYR A 247 5.28 -29.76 -36.02
CA TYR A 247 4.98 -31.20 -35.99
C TYR A 247 4.09 -31.60 -37.19
N ALA A 248 3.06 -30.83 -37.48
CA ALA A 248 2.14 -31.11 -38.56
C ALA A 248 2.85 -31.06 -39.93
N GLN A 249 3.73 -30.08 -40.14
CA GLN A 249 4.51 -29.98 -41.37
C GLN A 249 5.44 -31.18 -41.57
N GLU A 250 6.10 -31.66 -40.50
CA GLU A 250 6.95 -32.85 -40.54
C GLU A 250 6.15 -34.13 -40.84
N GLN A 251 4.96 -34.26 -40.24
CA GLN A 251 4.13 -35.46 -40.39
C GLN A 251 3.28 -35.47 -41.66
N ALA A 252 3.14 -34.36 -42.38
CA ALA A 252 2.33 -34.30 -43.59
C ALA A 252 2.81 -35.25 -44.72
N ALA A 253 4.07 -35.69 -44.68
CA ALA A 253 4.64 -36.66 -45.61
C ALA A 253 4.61 -38.11 -45.10
N ALA A 254 3.97 -38.37 -43.95
CA ALA A 254 3.92 -39.70 -43.36
C ALA A 254 3.16 -40.68 -44.29
N PRO A 255 3.66 -41.91 -44.49
CA PRO A 255 2.99 -42.89 -45.34
C PRO A 255 1.66 -43.31 -44.72
N GLY A 256 0.63 -43.42 -45.56
CA GLY A 256 -0.70 -43.89 -45.15
C GLY A 256 -1.69 -42.78 -44.74
N LEU A 257 -1.29 -41.51 -44.83
CA LEU A 257 -2.24 -40.39 -44.76
C LEU A 257 -3.03 -40.26 -46.06
N SER A 258 -4.31 -39.91 -45.95
CA SER A 258 -5.09 -39.41 -47.08
C SER A 258 -4.61 -38.01 -47.51
N GLU A 259 -4.93 -37.62 -48.75
CA GLU A 259 -4.57 -36.28 -49.24
C GLU A 259 -5.20 -35.16 -48.41
N GLU A 260 -6.41 -35.36 -47.89
CA GLU A 260 -7.11 -34.40 -47.03
C GLU A 260 -6.40 -34.22 -45.69
N GLU A 261 -5.95 -35.32 -45.06
CA GLU A 261 -5.17 -35.27 -43.81
C GLU A 261 -3.81 -34.60 -44.03
N ALA A 262 -3.11 -34.97 -45.10
CA ALA A 262 -1.82 -34.37 -45.45
C ALA A 262 -1.97 -32.88 -45.78
N ALA A 263 -3.05 -32.45 -46.44
CA ALA A 263 -3.35 -31.05 -46.71
C ALA A 263 -3.65 -30.28 -45.41
N PHE A 264 -4.49 -30.85 -44.53
CA PHE A 264 -4.79 -30.26 -43.22
C PHE A 264 -3.51 -30.02 -42.39
N LEU A 265 -2.60 -30.99 -42.38
CA LEU A 265 -1.33 -30.88 -41.66
C LEU A 265 -0.38 -29.85 -42.27
N ARG A 266 -0.24 -29.80 -43.61
CA ARG A 266 0.61 -28.81 -44.30
C ARG A 266 0.20 -27.37 -43.99
N ASP A 267 -1.10 -27.13 -43.90
CA ASP A 267 -1.66 -25.79 -43.74
C ASP A 267 -1.72 -25.33 -42.26
N ALA A 268 -1.48 -26.22 -41.29
CA ALA A 268 -1.62 -25.91 -39.86
C ALA A 268 -0.80 -24.69 -39.40
N GLY A 269 0.47 -24.59 -39.83
CA GLY A 269 1.32 -23.45 -39.48
C GLY A 269 0.79 -22.12 -40.02
N HIS A 270 0.21 -22.13 -41.23
CA HIS A 270 -0.41 -20.94 -41.82
C HIS A 270 -1.70 -20.56 -41.08
N ARG A 271 -2.58 -21.53 -40.78
CA ARG A 271 -3.84 -21.28 -40.03
C ARG A 271 -3.60 -20.60 -38.68
N TYR A 272 -2.55 -21.00 -37.96
CA TYR A 272 -2.27 -20.43 -36.64
C TYR A 272 -1.47 -19.13 -36.69
N SER A 273 -0.87 -18.77 -37.82
CA SER A 273 0.10 -17.67 -37.89
C SER A 273 -0.48 -16.32 -37.45
N GLU A 274 -1.71 -16.00 -37.86
CA GLU A 274 -2.39 -14.76 -37.47
C GLU A 274 -2.69 -14.73 -35.97
N LEU A 275 -3.27 -15.81 -35.42
CA LEU A 275 -3.57 -15.90 -34.00
C LEU A 275 -2.29 -15.83 -33.13
N VAL A 276 -1.23 -16.52 -33.56
CA VAL A 276 0.08 -16.47 -32.91
C VAL A 276 0.61 -15.04 -32.89
N SER A 277 0.55 -14.34 -34.03
CA SER A 277 0.98 -12.94 -34.13
C SER A 277 0.22 -12.03 -33.16
N ASP A 278 -1.11 -12.15 -33.10
CA ASP A 278 -1.94 -11.33 -32.22
C ASP A 278 -1.66 -11.59 -30.73
N VAL A 279 -1.54 -12.87 -30.36
CA VAL A 279 -1.23 -13.27 -28.99
C VAL A 279 0.16 -12.79 -28.57
N GLU A 280 1.16 -12.86 -29.46
CA GLU A 280 2.51 -12.36 -29.19
C GLU A 280 2.56 -10.84 -29.08
N ALA A 281 1.83 -10.12 -29.95
CA ALA A 281 1.73 -8.68 -29.86
C ALA A 281 1.10 -8.23 -28.53
N GLN A 282 0.06 -8.93 -28.06
CA GLN A 282 -0.53 -8.65 -26.76
C GLN A 282 0.38 -9.06 -25.60
N LEU A 283 1.13 -10.16 -25.72
CA LEU A 283 2.12 -10.54 -24.71
C LEU A 283 3.20 -9.46 -24.53
N THR A 284 3.68 -8.85 -25.61
CA THR A 284 4.64 -7.74 -25.53
C THR A 284 4.06 -6.55 -24.75
N LYS A 285 2.84 -6.12 -25.07
CA LYS A 285 2.15 -5.05 -24.32
C LYS A 285 1.98 -5.41 -22.84
N LEU A 286 1.60 -6.66 -22.56
CA LEU A 286 1.46 -7.13 -21.19
C LEU A 286 2.78 -7.10 -20.44
N GLN A 287 3.93 -7.35 -21.06
CA GLN A 287 5.25 -7.34 -20.40
C GLN A 287 5.68 -5.93 -19.96
N GLU A 288 5.17 -4.88 -20.58
CA GLU A 288 5.44 -3.49 -20.22
C GLU A 288 4.70 -3.06 -18.95
N LEU A 289 3.61 -3.76 -18.59
CA LEU A 289 2.85 -3.46 -17.37
C LEU A 289 3.61 -3.91 -16.12
N THR A 290 3.77 -3.00 -15.16
CA THR A 290 4.38 -3.33 -13.87
C THR A 290 3.31 -3.88 -12.90
N THR A 291 3.68 -4.10 -11.63
CA THR A 291 2.66 -4.24 -10.58
C THR A 291 1.98 -2.88 -10.39
N PRO A 292 0.64 -2.79 -10.40
CA PRO A 292 -0.03 -1.52 -10.14
C PRO A 292 0.10 -1.17 -8.67
N LYS A 293 0.28 0.13 -8.36
CA LYS A 293 0.51 0.61 -6.99
C LYS A 293 -0.59 0.22 -6.02
N ILE A 294 -1.84 0.07 -6.49
CA ILE A 294 -2.95 -0.36 -5.65
C ILE A 294 -2.76 -1.80 -5.14
N ASP A 295 -2.20 -2.72 -5.92
CA ASP A 295 -1.95 -4.09 -5.50
C ASP A 295 -0.86 -4.11 -4.41
N ASP A 296 0.23 -3.36 -4.62
CA ASP A 296 1.30 -3.19 -3.63
C ASP A 296 0.77 -2.55 -2.33
N LEU A 297 -0.04 -1.51 -2.47
CA LEU A 297 -0.70 -0.83 -1.34
C LEU A 297 -1.56 -1.82 -0.56
N LEU A 298 -2.44 -2.58 -1.23
CA LEU A 298 -3.32 -3.54 -0.58
C LEU A 298 -2.55 -4.69 0.08
N ALA A 299 -1.42 -5.11 -0.49
CA ALA A 299 -0.53 -6.10 0.10
C ALA A 299 0.12 -5.58 1.39
N GLN A 300 0.57 -4.31 1.40
CA GLN A 300 1.11 -3.66 2.60
C GLN A 300 0.07 -3.48 3.70
N LEU A 301 -1.22 -3.42 3.33
CA LEU A 301 -2.33 -3.36 4.28
C LEU A 301 -2.77 -4.73 4.81
N ALA A 302 -1.97 -5.80 4.65
CA ALA A 302 -2.32 -7.13 5.16
C ALA A 302 -2.80 -7.09 6.63
N PRO A 303 -3.77 -7.93 7.05
CA PRO A 303 -4.40 -7.83 8.37
C PRO A 303 -3.44 -7.87 9.57
N THR A 304 -2.25 -8.43 9.41
CA THR A 304 -1.24 -8.55 10.47
C THR A 304 -0.06 -7.59 10.31
N ALA A 305 -0.13 -6.65 9.35
CA ALA A 305 0.99 -5.77 9.02
C ALA A 305 1.19 -4.62 10.02
N ASN A 306 0.19 -4.31 10.87
CA ASN A 306 0.22 -3.14 11.78
C ASN A 306 0.58 -1.83 11.06
N ALA A 307 -0.02 -1.62 9.90
CA ALA A 307 0.24 -0.46 9.08
C ALA A 307 -0.65 0.74 9.47
N ILE A 308 -0.26 1.93 9.03
CA ILE A 308 -1.09 3.14 9.09
C ILE A 308 -1.34 3.61 7.66
N LEU A 309 -2.60 3.77 7.28
CA LEU A 309 -3.00 4.30 5.99
C LEU A 309 -3.18 5.81 6.09
N VAL A 310 -2.50 6.58 5.24
CA VAL A 310 -2.71 8.01 5.07
C VAL A 310 -3.32 8.23 3.69
N GLU A 311 -4.49 8.84 3.62
CA GLU A 311 -5.21 9.04 2.35
C GLU A 311 -5.80 10.45 2.23
N THR A 312 -5.82 10.98 1.01
CA THR A 312 -6.61 12.14 0.59
C THR A 312 -7.74 11.68 -0.32
N ASP A 313 -8.53 12.60 -0.86
CA ASP A 313 -9.56 12.24 -1.86
C ASP A 313 -8.94 11.75 -3.19
N GLU A 314 -7.67 12.08 -3.45
CA GLU A 314 -6.99 11.78 -4.71
C GLU A 314 -6.03 10.58 -4.61
N ASP A 315 -5.30 10.45 -3.50
CA ASP A 315 -4.17 9.52 -3.34
C ASP A 315 -4.17 8.81 -1.96
N ALA A 316 -3.38 7.76 -1.81
CA ALA A 316 -3.16 7.06 -0.57
C ALA A 316 -1.74 6.47 -0.45
N ARG A 317 -1.23 6.43 0.78
CA ARG A 317 0.07 5.88 1.13
C ARG A 317 -0.05 5.03 2.39
N VAL A 318 0.76 3.98 2.46
CA VAL A 318 0.90 3.16 3.66
C VAL A 318 2.19 3.55 4.36
N VAL A 319 2.10 3.71 5.68
CA VAL A 319 3.24 3.78 6.57
C VAL A 319 3.34 2.43 7.28
N ASP A 320 4.37 1.67 6.93
CA ASP A 320 4.59 0.33 7.44
C ASP A 320 5.01 0.32 8.91
N PHE A 321 4.81 -0.80 9.59
CA PHE A 321 5.18 -0.94 11.00
C PHE A 321 6.68 -0.72 11.25
N SER A 322 7.55 -1.23 10.37
CA SER A 322 9.00 -1.14 10.57
C SER A 322 9.55 0.27 10.43
N SER A 323 8.93 1.14 9.63
CA SER A 323 9.32 2.55 9.52
C SER A 323 8.83 3.38 10.71
N VAL A 324 7.65 3.06 11.27
CA VAL A 324 7.15 3.67 12.50
C VAL A 324 7.94 3.21 13.73
N TRP A 325 8.35 1.94 13.75
CA TRP A 325 9.07 1.31 14.87
C TRP A 325 10.39 0.69 14.43
N PRO A 326 11.37 1.48 13.92
CA PRO A 326 12.64 0.93 13.50
C PRO A 326 13.39 0.33 14.70
N PRO A 327 14.21 -0.71 14.47
CA PRO A 327 15.07 -1.25 15.51
C PRO A 327 16.05 -0.17 16.00
N LEU A 328 16.36 -0.17 17.30
CA LEU A 328 17.40 0.70 17.87
C LEU A 328 18.81 0.30 17.39
N ASP A 329 18.97 -0.97 17.03
CA ASP A 329 20.18 -1.53 16.44
C ASP A 329 19.82 -2.08 15.05
N GLU A 330 20.31 -1.42 14.01
CA GLU A 330 20.02 -1.74 12.61
C GLU A 330 20.53 -3.13 12.21
N THR A 331 21.48 -3.70 12.95
CA THR A 331 21.97 -5.07 12.70
C THR A 331 20.94 -6.13 13.09
N MET A 332 19.94 -5.78 13.92
CA MET A 332 18.89 -6.69 14.35
C MET A 332 17.70 -6.70 13.38
N THR A 333 17.74 -7.61 12.42
CA THR A 333 16.62 -7.87 11.48
C THR A 333 15.31 -8.28 12.18
N ARG A 334 15.39 -8.81 13.40
CA ARG A 334 14.23 -9.13 14.25
C ARG A 334 14.41 -8.57 15.66
N ALA A 335 14.55 -7.24 15.77
CA ALA A 335 14.49 -6.60 17.06
C ALA A 335 13.13 -6.87 17.73
N GLY A 336 13.18 -7.42 18.94
CA GLY A 336 12.02 -7.52 19.82
C GLY A 336 11.49 -6.12 20.15
N PHE A 337 10.26 -6.08 20.65
CA PHE A 337 9.52 -4.85 20.81
C PHE A 337 10.23 -3.77 21.67
N LYS A 338 10.85 -4.17 22.78
CA LYS A 338 11.58 -3.23 23.66
C LYS A 338 12.77 -2.53 23.00
N ASN A 339 13.26 -3.05 21.87
CA ASN A 339 14.44 -2.55 21.17
C ASN A 339 14.08 -1.75 19.91
N ARG A 340 12.96 -1.03 19.92
CA ARG A 340 12.49 -0.20 18.80
C ARG A 340 12.28 1.24 19.24
N ALA A 341 12.70 2.19 18.40
CA ALA A 341 12.40 3.60 18.57
C ALA A 341 11.03 3.94 17.98
N PHE A 342 10.33 4.93 18.53
CA PHE A 342 9.12 5.45 17.91
C PHE A 342 9.47 6.59 16.95
N LYS A 343 9.18 6.42 15.66
CA LYS A 343 9.32 7.45 14.62
C LYS A 343 7.97 7.82 13.97
N GLY A 344 6.87 7.60 14.69
CA GLY A 344 5.52 7.78 14.14
C GLY A 344 5.24 9.18 13.62
N GLU A 345 5.66 10.23 14.33
CA GLU A 345 5.44 11.61 13.89
C GLU A 345 6.14 11.87 12.56
N GLU A 346 7.45 11.64 12.51
CA GLU A 346 8.27 11.83 11.31
C GLU A 346 7.67 11.13 10.09
N LYS A 347 7.33 9.83 10.23
CA LYS A 347 6.83 9.03 9.11
C LYS A 347 5.41 9.40 8.69
N LEU A 348 4.53 9.77 9.62
CA LEU A 348 3.19 10.24 9.26
C LEU A 348 3.22 11.62 8.62
N THR A 349 4.02 12.56 9.14
CA THR A 349 4.21 13.89 8.56
C THR A 349 4.74 13.78 7.13
N ALA A 350 5.76 12.94 6.90
CA ALA A 350 6.29 12.60 5.58
C ALA A 350 5.21 12.03 4.65
N ALA A 351 4.41 11.08 5.13
CA ALA A 351 3.33 10.48 4.34
C ALA A 351 2.24 11.51 3.97
N ILE A 352 1.85 12.37 4.91
CA ILE A 352 0.89 13.47 4.67
C ILE A 352 1.44 14.42 3.61
N LEU A 353 2.70 14.83 3.74
CA LEU A 353 3.35 15.70 2.76
C LEU A 353 3.29 15.09 1.36
N ARG A 354 3.66 13.80 1.21
CA ARG A 354 3.64 13.08 -0.07
C ARG A 354 2.25 12.96 -0.71
N VAL A 355 1.17 12.80 0.07
CA VAL A 355 -0.19 12.70 -0.48
C VAL A 355 -0.87 14.05 -0.72
N THR A 356 -0.32 15.13 -0.18
CA THR A 356 -0.89 16.49 -0.29
C THR A 356 -0.11 17.36 -1.29
N HIS A 357 1.21 17.20 -1.36
CA HIS A 357 2.09 17.97 -2.22
C HIS A 357 2.56 17.10 -3.40
N LYS A 358 2.00 17.39 -4.58
CA LYS A 358 2.36 16.68 -5.84
C LYS A 358 3.70 17.13 -6.40
N GLU A 359 4.07 18.38 -6.15
CA GLU A 359 5.35 18.93 -6.54
C GLU A 359 6.44 18.37 -5.62
N GLN A 360 7.51 17.87 -6.23
CA GLN A 360 8.66 17.35 -5.50
C GLN A 360 9.85 18.26 -5.78
N THR A 361 10.52 18.69 -4.72
CA THR A 361 11.76 19.45 -4.86
C THR A 361 12.90 18.48 -5.17
N ALA A 362 13.66 18.75 -6.23
CA ALA A 362 14.82 17.93 -6.55
C ALA A 362 16.08 18.42 -5.81
N VAL A 363 16.84 17.48 -5.25
CA VAL A 363 18.16 17.74 -4.65
C VAL A 363 19.21 17.00 -5.45
N VAL A 364 20.10 17.73 -6.11
CA VAL A 364 21.19 17.16 -6.91
C VAL A 364 22.50 17.25 -6.14
N PHE A 365 23.08 16.10 -5.84
CA PHE A 365 24.36 15.97 -5.18
C PHE A 365 25.46 15.91 -6.22
N VAL A 366 26.25 16.97 -6.30
CA VAL A 366 27.32 17.12 -7.28
C VAL A 366 28.63 16.60 -6.69
N ARG A 367 29.28 15.67 -7.39
CA ARG A 367 30.64 15.20 -7.07
C ARG A 367 31.52 15.15 -8.30
N TYR A 368 32.83 15.05 -8.09
CA TYR A 368 33.83 14.88 -9.15
C TYR A 368 34.57 13.56 -8.94
N GLY A 369 34.14 12.50 -9.63
CA GLY A 369 34.74 11.17 -9.51
C GLY A 369 34.50 10.50 -8.15
N GLY A 370 35.13 9.34 -7.94
CA GLY A 370 35.09 8.58 -6.68
C GLY A 370 33.90 7.61 -6.54
N ASN A 371 33.70 7.11 -5.31
CA ASN A 371 32.60 6.21 -5.00
C ASN A 371 31.26 6.96 -4.95
N PRO A 372 30.13 6.31 -5.31
CA PRO A 372 28.82 6.93 -5.18
C PRO A 372 28.49 7.32 -3.74
N LEU A 373 27.74 8.40 -3.58
CA LEU A 373 27.35 8.96 -2.28
C LEU A 373 26.20 8.18 -1.64
N PHE A 374 25.36 7.57 -2.47
CA PHE A 374 24.14 6.88 -2.05
C PHE A 374 24.15 5.37 -2.26
N VAL A 375 25.02 4.87 -3.14
CA VAL A 375 25.03 3.48 -3.58
C VAL A 375 26.34 2.82 -3.14
N GLY A 376 26.27 1.95 -2.14
CA GLY A 376 27.43 1.25 -1.59
C GLY A 376 27.03 0.34 -0.43
N GLY A 377 27.91 -0.60 -0.04
CA GLY A 377 27.67 -1.46 1.12
C GLY A 377 26.73 -2.66 0.88
N PHE A 378 26.32 -2.93 -0.37
CA PHE A 378 25.45 -4.08 -0.67
C PHE A 378 26.16 -5.43 -0.53
N LEU A 379 27.48 -5.45 -0.67
CA LEU A 379 28.29 -6.66 -0.49
C LEU A 379 28.66 -6.84 0.98
N PRO A 380 28.61 -8.08 1.52
CA PRO A 380 29.07 -8.37 2.87
C PRO A 380 30.48 -7.83 3.12
N GLY A 381 30.62 -6.96 4.13
CA GLY A 381 31.91 -6.37 4.52
C GLY A 381 32.27 -5.04 3.82
N GLN A 382 31.43 -4.51 2.92
CA GLN A 382 31.60 -3.14 2.43
C GLN A 382 30.95 -2.13 3.37
N PRO A 383 31.58 -0.98 3.63
CA PRO A 383 30.95 0.09 4.40
C PRO A 383 29.74 0.66 3.64
N PRO A 384 28.68 1.09 4.34
CA PRO A 384 27.55 1.77 3.71
C PRO A 384 28.00 3.06 3.05
N ALA A 385 27.25 3.52 2.04
CA ALA A 385 27.52 4.79 1.39
C ALA A 385 27.38 5.94 2.39
N PRO A 386 28.26 6.97 2.34
CA PRO A 386 28.37 7.99 3.38
C PRO A 386 27.09 8.82 3.59
N TYR A 387 26.20 8.87 2.59
CA TYR A 387 24.98 9.66 2.62
C TYR A 387 23.71 8.84 2.35
N ALA A 388 23.76 7.51 2.51
CA ALA A 388 22.59 6.65 2.32
C ALA A 388 21.41 7.07 3.21
N ASP A 389 21.66 7.39 4.49
CA ASP A 389 20.61 7.78 5.44
C ASP A 389 19.99 9.14 5.08
N MET A 390 20.82 10.10 4.63
CA MET A 390 20.34 11.41 4.21
C MET A 390 19.47 11.29 2.96
N LYS A 391 19.83 10.41 2.01
CA LYS A 391 18.97 10.10 0.87
C LYS A 391 17.59 9.61 1.33
N LEU A 392 17.55 8.63 2.22
CA LEU A 392 16.28 8.10 2.74
C LEU A 392 15.45 9.20 3.44
N GLN A 393 16.10 10.09 4.20
CA GLN A 393 15.43 11.23 4.86
C GLN A 393 14.88 12.24 3.83
N LEU A 394 15.62 12.52 2.77
CA LEU A 394 15.17 13.40 1.69
C LEU A 394 14.00 12.78 0.92
N GLU A 395 14.10 11.51 0.53
CA GLU A 395 13.01 10.79 -0.11
C GLU A 395 11.77 10.82 0.80
N ASP A 396 11.92 10.56 2.10
CA ASP A 396 10.85 10.64 3.10
C ASP A 396 10.24 12.03 3.21
N ALA A 397 11.04 13.09 3.11
CA ALA A 397 10.58 14.47 3.04
C ALA A 397 10.07 14.90 1.65
N ASN A 398 9.74 13.94 0.77
CA ASN A 398 9.18 14.15 -0.57
C ASN A 398 10.13 14.88 -1.55
N PHE A 399 11.44 14.74 -1.37
CA PHE A 399 12.42 15.22 -2.33
C PHE A 399 12.76 14.14 -3.37
N VAL A 400 13.12 14.57 -4.58
CA VAL A 400 13.75 13.71 -5.58
C VAL A 400 15.25 13.89 -5.47
N ASP A 401 15.97 12.90 -4.96
CA ASP A 401 17.43 12.94 -4.94
C ASP A 401 18.02 12.41 -6.25
N ARG A 402 19.08 13.08 -6.72
CA ARG A 402 19.93 12.60 -7.81
C ARG A 402 21.38 12.83 -7.46
N GLU A 403 22.22 11.90 -7.89
CA GLU A 403 23.66 12.06 -7.83
C GLU A 403 24.17 12.45 -9.23
N TRP A 404 25.01 13.48 -9.30
CA TRP A 404 25.66 13.91 -10.53
C TRP A 404 27.18 13.81 -10.37
N ASP A 405 27.78 12.86 -11.11
CA ASP A 405 29.22 12.76 -11.23
C ASP A 405 29.71 13.53 -12.45
N VAL A 406 30.29 14.70 -12.19
CA VAL A 406 30.82 15.62 -13.22
C VAL A 406 31.96 14.97 -14.00
N GLN A 407 32.68 14.00 -13.44
CA GLN A 407 33.73 13.27 -14.18
C GLN A 407 33.13 12.35 -15.26
N SER A 408 31.93 11.83 -15.02
CA SER A 408 31.23 10.92 -15.95
C SER A 408 30.47 11.65 -17.06
N GLY A 409 30.16 12.94 -16.86
CA GLY A 409 29.53 13.79 -17.87
C GLY A 409 29.18 15.20 -17.37
N ASP A 410 29.23 16.17 -18.27
CA ASP A 410 29.01 17.60 -17.98
C ASP A 410 27.52 18.01 -17.91
N THR A 411 26.59 17.10 -18.17
CA THR A 411 25.16 17.39 -18.11
C THR A 411 24.54 16.86 -16.82
N PRO A 412 23.81 17.70 -16.06
CA PRO A 412 23.06 17.24 -14.89
C PRO A 412 22.09 16.09 -15.23
N PRO A 413 21.82 15.18 -14.27
CA PRO A 413 20.88 14.10 -14.47
C PRO A 413 19.47 14.66 -14.72
N LYS A 414 18.74 14.04 -15.65
CA LYS A 414 17.34 14.39 -15.89
C LYS A 414 16.50 14.03 -14.66
N ILE A 415 15.75 15.00 -14.17
CA ILE A 415 14.79 14.83 -13.07
C ILE A 415 13.43 14.49 -13.70
N ASP A 416 12.79 13.43 -13.22
CA ASP A 416 11.48 12.97 -13.67
C ASP A 416 10.62 12.64 -12.44
N PRO A 417 9.46 13.30 -12.24
CA PRO A 417 8.91 14.37 -13.07
C PRO A 417 9.80 15.63 -13.08
N ALA A 418 9.78 16.37 -14.19
CA ALA A 418 10.45 17.68 -14.21
C ALA A 418 9.82 18.57 -13.11
N PRO A 419 10.65 19.24 -12.29
CA PRO A 419 10.19 20.02 -11.14
C PRO A 419 9.32 21.21 -11.52
#